data_AF-A0A7C6PZG6-F1
#
_entry.id   AF-A0A7C6PZG6-F1
#
_cell.length_a   1.000
_cell.length_b   1.000
_cell.length_c   1.000
_cell.angle_alpha   90.00
_cell.angle_beta   90.00
_cell.angle_gamma   90.00
#
_symmetry.space_group_name_H-M   'P 1'
#
loop_
_entity.id
_entity.type
_entity.pdbx_description
1 polymer ?
#
loop_
_entity_poly.entity_id
_entity_poly.type
_entity_poly.pdbx_seq_one_letter_code
_entity_poly.pdbx_strand_id
1 'polypeptide(L)'
;MNDESKKKLTLVPLILMIFTSVFGFNNMPRAFYLMGYSAIPWYILSGITFFLPYAFMMAEFGAAFKEESGGIYTWMERSVGPKYAFVGT
;
A
#
# COMPACT_ATOMS: atom_id res chain seq x y z
N MET A 1 -7.56 31.60 22.06
CA MET A 1 -7.01 30.80 20.94
C MET A 1 -7.35 29.35 21.23
N ASN A 2 -8.35 28.80 20.55
CA ASN A 2 -8.66 27.37 20.63
C ASN A 2 -7.55 26.64 19.88
N ASP A 3 -6.68 25.96 20.63
CA ASP A 3 -5.81 24.94 20.08
C ASP A 3 -6.72 23.76 19.70
N GLU A 4 -7.36 23.84 18.54
CA GLU A 4 -8.00 22.67 17.94
C GLU A 4 -6.90 21.66 17.68
N SER A 5 -6.73 20.75 18.63
CA SER A 5 -5.92 19.55 18.48
C SER A 5 -6.32 18.91 17.15
N LYS A 6 -5.52 19.11 16.10
CA LYS A 6 -5.75 18.51 14.79
C LYS A 6 -5.95 17.02 15.05
N LYS A 7 -7.19 16.53 14.91
CA LYS A 7 -7.51 15.11 15.14
C LYS A 7 -6.72 14.32 14.12
N LYS A 8 -5.56 13.81 14.54
CA LYS A 8 -4.76 12.91 13.72
C LYS A 8 -5.56 11.63 13.53
N LEU A 9 -5.55 11.10 12.31
CA LEU A 9 -6.22 9.84 12.00
C LEU A 9 -5.66 8.75 12.92
N THR A 10 -6.56 8.06 13.62
CA THR A 10 -6.18 6.91 14.43
C THR A 10 -5.88 5.71 13.53
N LEU A 11 -5.09 4.78 14.06
CA LEU A 11 -4.55 3.64 13.32
C LEU A 11 -5.64 2.74 12.73
N VAL A 12 -6.73 2.54 13.47
CA VAL A 12 -7.86 1.67 13.05
C VAL A 12 -8.59 2.25 11.83
N PRO A 13 -9.07 3.51 11.82
CA PRO A 13 -9.62 4.13 10.60
C PRO A 13 -8.66 4.12 9.41
N LEU A 14 -7.35 4.32 9.65
CA LEU A 14 -6.35 4.27 8.58
C LEU A 14 -6.27 2.87 7.93
N ILE A 15 -6.20 1.82 8.75
CA ILE A 15 -6.21 0.42 8.26
C ILE A 15 -7.49 0.13 7.48
N LEU A 16 -8.65 0.56 7.98
CA LEU A 16 -9.92 0.36 7.30
C LEU A 16 -9.97 1.06 5.95
N MET A 17 -9.45 2.28 5.83
CA MET A 17 -9.36 3.00 4.56
C MET A 17 -8.46 2.30 3.53
N ILE A 18 -7.32 1.76 3.97
CA ILE A 18 -6.43 0.99 3.09
C ILE A 18 -7.13 -0.31 2.66
N PHE A 19 -7.77 -1.00 3.59
CA PHE A 19 -8.48 -2.23 3.30
C PHE A 19 -9.60 -2.01 2.28
N THR A 20 -10.46 -1.00 2.45
CA THR A 20 -11.56 -0.76 1.50
C THR A 20 -11.11 -0.30 0.12
N SER A 21 -9.96 0.39 0.02
CA SER A 21 -9.42 0.85 -1.27
C SER A 21 -8.68 -0.24 -2.04
N VAL A 22 -7.95 -1.12 -1.35
CA VAL A 22 -7.13 -2.15 -1.98
C VAL A 22 -7.88 -3.47 -2.14
N PHE A 23 -8.81 -3.80 -1.25
CA PHE A 23 -9.47 -5.10 -1.23
C PHE A 23 -10.60 -5.20 -2.27
N GLY A 24 -10.23 -5.58 -3.49
CA GLY A 24 -11.17 -5.85 -4.58
C GLY A 24 -11.85 -7.21 -4.43
N PHE A 25 -13.03 -7.26 -3.79
CA PHE A 25 -13.78 -8.50 -3.55
C PHE A 25 -14.03 -9.31 -4.83
N ASN A 26 -14.13 -8.65 -5.99
CA ASN A 26 -14.34 -9.28 -7.30
C ASN A 26 -13.17 -10.19 -7.75
N ASN A 27 -11.95 -9.96 -7.25
CA ASN A 27 -10.79 -10.75 -7.66
C ASN A 27 -10.82 -12.18 -7.10
N MET A 28 -11.37 -12.38 -5.90
CA MET A 28 -11.43 -13.70 -5.25
C MET A 28 -12.37 -14.70 -5.95
N PRO A 29 -13.65 -14.35 -6.24
CA PRO A 29 -14.54 -15.22 -7.02
C PRO A 29 -14.01 -15.47 -8.43
N ARG A 30 -13.38 -14.48 -9.07
CA ARG A 30 -12.78 -14.64 -10.39
C ARG A 30 -11.65 -15.66 -10.36
N ALA A 31 -10.74 -15.58 -9.39
CA ALA A 31 -9.65 -16.54 -9.25
C ALA A 31 -10.17 -17.96 -8.95
N PHE A 32 -11.19 -18.09 -8.11
CA PHE A 32 -11.84 -19.36 -7.86
C PHE A 32 -12.57 -19.92 -9.09
N TYR A 33 -13.24 -19.06 -9.88
CA TYR A 33 -13.89 -19.47 -11.11
C TYR A 33 -12.89 -20.00 -12.16
N LEU A 34 -11.72 -19.36 -12.27
CA LEU A 34 -10.70 -19.72 -13.27
C LEU A 34 -9.82 -20.90 -12.85
N MET A 35 -9.47 -21.00 -11.57
CA MET A 35 -8.47 -21.95 -11.07
C MET A 35 -8.93 -22.78 -9.86
N GLY A 36 -10.19 -22.62 -9.42
CA GLY A 36 -10.74 -23.37 -8.29
C GLY A 36 -9.87 -23.30 -7.03
N TYR A 37 -9.69 -24.44 -6.37
CA TYR A 37 -8.81 -24.56 -5.21
C TYR A 37 -7.32 -24.42 -5.55
N SER A 38 -6.93 -24.60 -6.82
CA SER A 38 -5.54 -24.40 -7.24
C SER A 38 -5.10 -22.93 -7.16
N ALA A 39 -6.03 -21.97 -7.02
CA ALA A 39 -5.70 -20.57 -6.75
C ALA A 39 -5.08 -20.34 -5.36
N ILE A 40 -5.41 -21.18 -4.37
CA ILE A 40 -4.97 -21.03 -2.98
C ILE A 40 -3.44 -21.01 -2.83
N PRO A 41 -2.67 -22.00 -3.35
CA PRO A 41 -1.21 -21.96 -3.25
C PRO A 41 -0.60 -20.76 -3.97
N TRP A 42 -1.21 -20.30 -5.08
CA TRP A 42 -0.76 -19.09 -5.78
C TRP A 42 -0.97 -17.83 -4.95
N TYR A 43 -2.10 -17.73 -4.24
CA TYR A 43 -2.33 -16.62 -3.30
C TYR A 43 -1.33 -16.63 -2.15
N ILE A 44 -1.06 -17.79 -1.55
CA ILE A 44 -0.06 -17.91 -0.48
C ILE A 44 1.32 -17.52 -0.99
N LEU A 45 1.72 -18.03 -2.16
CA LEU A 45 2.99 -17.69 -2.78
C LEU A 45 3.09 -16.19 -3.04
N SER A 46 2.09 -15.58 -3.68
CA SER A 46 2.07 -14.13 -3.93
C SER A 46 2.08 -13.30 -2.65
N GLY A 47 1.43 -13.79 -1.59
CA GLY A 47 1.44 -13.15 -0.28
C GLY A 47 2.85 -13.07 0.29
N ILE A 48 3.59 -14.16 0.21
CA ILE A 48 4.95 -14.25 0.77
C ILE A 48 5.97 -13.55 -0.12
N THR A 49 5.93 -13.75 -1.45
CA THR A 49 6.99 -13.28 -2.35
C THR A 49 6.77 -11.86 -2.85
N PHE A 50 5.53 -11.35 -2.82
CA PHE A 50 5.20 -10.04 -3.35
C PHE A 50 4.59 -9.13 -2.28
N PHE A 51 3.51 -9.55 -1.62
CA PHE A 51 2.80 -8.68 -0.69
C PHE A 51 3.62 -8.33 0.55
N LEU A 52 4.29 -9.32 1.16
CA LEU A 52 5.07 -9.11 2.37
C LEU A 52 6.31 -8.22 2.14
N PRO A 53 7.17 -8.47 1.11
CA PRO A 53 8.26 -7.55 0.78
C PRO A 53 7.77 -6.16 0.43
N TYR A 54 6.68 -6.05 -0.33
CA TYR A 54 6.08 -4.76 -0.69
C TYR A 54 5.61 -3.99 0.55
N ALA A 55 4.93 -4.66 1.49
CA ALA A 55 4.50 -4.02 2.73
C ALA A 55 5.68 -3.48 3.54
N PHE A 56 6.80 -4.21 3.62
CA PHE A 56 8.01 -3.73 4.28
C PHE A 56 8.61 -2.52 3.56
N MET A 57 8.71 -2.53 2.22
CA MET A 57 9.17 -1.36 1.46
C MET A 57 8.28 -0.13 1.72
N MET A 58 6.96 -0.28 1.65
CA MET A 58 6.02 0.82 1.91
C MET A 58 6.13 1.34 3.34
N ALA A 59 6.38 0.46 4.32
CA ALA A 59 6.57 0.84 5.71
C ALA A 59 7.88 1.61 5.94
N GLU A 60 8.99 1.16 5.35
CA GLU A 60 10.28 1.85 5.45
C GLU A 60 10.24 3.23 4.77
N PHE A 61 9.74 3.32 3.54
CA PHE A 61 9.62 4.59 2.83
C PHE A 61 8.62 5.55 3.50
N GLY A 62 7.49 5.03 4.00
CA GLY A 62 6.51 5.81 4.76
C GLY A 62 7.08 6.37 6.06
N ALA A 63 7.96 5.62 6.74
CA ALA A 63 8.65 6.08 7.95
C ALA A 63 9.78 7.08 7.64
N ALA A 64 10.58 6.82 6.58
CA ALA A 64 11.69 7.67 6.18
C ALA A 64 11.24 9.06 5.68
N PHE A 65 10.10 9.12 4.99
CA PHE A 65 9.55 10.34 4.41
C PHE A 65 8.29 10.85 5.13
N LYS A 66 8.15 10.57 6.44
CA LYS A 66 6.97 10.93 7.25
C LYS A 66 6.61 12.43 7.27
N GLU A 67 7.58 13.31 6.98
CA GLU A 67 7.41 14.77 6.96
C GLU A 67 7.08 15.31 5.57
N GLU A 68 7.22 14.47 4.53
CA GLU A 68 6.94 14.85 3.16
C GLU A 68 5.55 14.36 2.71
N SER A 69 4.79 15.21 2.05
CA SER A 69 3.38 14.99 1.72
C SER A 69 3.14 14.36 0.34
N GLY A 70 4.18 14.01 -0.42
CA GLY A 70 4.06 13.54 -1.81
C GLY A 70 3.97 12.02 -2.02
N GLY A 71 3.92 11.22 -0.95
CA GLY A 71 3.71 9.77 -1.03
C GLY A 71 4.74 9.07 -1.94
N ILE A 72 4.28 8.18 -2.83
CA ILE A 72 5.16 7.38 -3.72
C ILE A 72 6.02 8.28 -4.62
N TYR A 73 5.50 9.43 -5.05
CA TYR A 73 6.26 10.37 -5.88
C TYR A 73 7.49 10.89 -5.14
N THR A 74 7.30 11.37 -3.91
CA THR A 74 8.42 11.82 -3.06
C THR A 74 9.41 10.68 -2.82
N TRP A 75 8.92 9.47 -2.55
CA TRP A 75 9.80 8.34 -2.25
C TRP A 75 10.70 8.02 -3.44
N MET A 76 10.13 8.05 -4.65
CA MET A 76 10.91 7.84 -5.88
C MET A 76 11.79 9.04 -6.23
N GLU A 77 11.32 10.28 -6.09
CA GLU A 77 12.12 11.47 -6.38
C GLU A 77 13.38 11.51 -5.52
N ARG A 78 13.24 11.19 -4.22
CA ARG A 78 14.34 11.17 -3.27
C ARG A 78 15.26 9.96 -3.44
N SER A 79 14.76 8.82 -3.93
CA SER A 79 15.55 7.58 -4.06
C SER A 79 16.24 7.43 -5.41
N VAL A 80 15.57 7.78 -6.51
CA VAL A 80 16.04 7.53 -7.90
C VAL A 80 16.10 8.80 -8.75
N GLY A 81 15.59 9.92 -8.24
CA GLY A 81 15.60 11.21 -8.92
C GLY A 81 14.27 11.57 -9.61
N PRO A 82 14.05 12.86 -9.91
CA PRO A 82 12.75 13.40 -10.33
C PRO A 82 12.27 12.87 -11.68
N LYS A 83 13.18 12.54 -12.62
CA LYS A 83 12.79 12.01 -13.95
C LYS A 83 12.10 10.66 -13.85
N TYR A 84 12.63 9.75 -13.02
CA TYR A 84 12.05 8.43 -12.84
C TYR A 84 10.80 8.49 -11.96
N ALA A 85 10.78 9.39 -10.97
CA ALA A 85 9.58 9.65 -10.16
C ALA A 85 8.40 10.08 -11.02
N PHE A 86 8.60 11.03 -11.95
CA PHE A 86 7.55 11.51 -12.84
C PHE A 86 7.00 10.44 -13.79
N VAL A 87 7.82 9.48 -14.22
CA VAL A 87 7.37 8.39 -15.11
C VAL A 87 6.70 7.25 -14.32
N GLY A 88 7.15 7.00 -13.10
CA GLY A 88 6.70 5.86 -12.29
C GLY A 88 5.44 6.10 -11.46
N THR A 89 5.04 7.35 -11.24
CA THR A 89 3.79 7.71 -10.54
C THR A 89 2.73 8.23 -11.48
#